data_AF-A0A3B9MFN1-F1
#
_entry.id   AF-A0A3B9MFN1-F1
#
_cell.length_a   1.000
_cell.length_b   1.000
_cell.length_c   1.000
_cell.angle_alpha   90.00
_cell.angle_beta   90.00
_cell.angle_gamma   90.00
#
_symmetry.space_group_name_H-M   'P 1'
#
loop_
_entity.id
_entity.type
_entity.pdbx_description
1 polymer ?
#
loop_
_entity_poly.entity_id
_entity_poly.type
_entity_poly.pdbx_seq_one_letter_code
_entity_poly.pdbx_strand_id
1 'polypeptide(L)'
;IREVDRNHIIFLGGAQWDTNFKVFGTPFDDKVAYTFHKYWMDVNQQAIQEYLDFRDKHNVPVWMGESGENTDEWIGSFRTLLELNNIGWCFWPYK
;
A
#
# COMPACT_ATOMS: atom_id res chain seq x y z
N ILE A 1 -4.04 -5.72 -20.97
CA ILE A 1 -3.93 -4.25 -20.70
C ILE A 1 -2.85 -3.62 -21.58
N ARG A 2 -1.57 -4.01 -21.45
CA ARG A 2 -0.45 -3.38 -22.20
C ARG A 2 -0.48 -3.53 -23.73
N GLU A 3 -1.29 -4.43 -24.27
CA GLU A 3 -1.57 -4.48 -25.71
C GLU A 3 -2.28 -3.22 -26.22
N VAL A 4 -3.16 -2.62 -25.39
CA VAL A 4 -4.01 -1.48 -25.75
C VAL A 4 -3.66 -0.18 -25.00
N ASP A 5 -3.17 -0.26 -23.77
CA ASP A 5 -2.79 0.90 -22.95
C ASP A 5 -1.40 0.73 -22.34
N ARG A 6 -0.44 1.47 -22.89
CA ARG A 6 0.96 1.50 -22.47
C ARG A 6 1.31 2.68 -21.57
N ASN A 7 0.34 3.53 -21.23
CA ASN A 7 0.62 4.80 -20.56
C ASN A 7 0.28 4.80 -19.07
N HIS A 8 -0.89 4.30 -18.70
CA HIS A 8 -1.38 4.48 -17.32
C HIS A 8 -0.68 3.56 -16.32
N ILE A 9 -0.59 4.04 -15.08
CA ILE A 9 -0.12 3.25 -13.93
C ILE A 9 -1.18 2.19 -13.63
N ILE A 10 -0.72 0.97 -13.36
CA ILE A 10 -1.56 -0.12 -12.86
C ILE A 10 -1.26 -0.33 -11.38
N PHE A 11 -2.28 -0.25 -10.54
CA PHE A 11 -2.17 -0.63 -9.13
C PHE A 11 -2.41 -2.14 -8.98
N LEU A 12 -1.45 -2.83 -8.35
CA LEU A 12 -1.50 -4.26 -8.08
C LEU A 12 -1.76 -4.48 -6.60
N GLY A 13 -2.90 -5.10 -6.30
CA GLY A 13 -3.31 -5.42 -4.94
C GLY A 13 -2.81 -6.80 -4.47
N GLY A 14 -2.33 -6.86 -3.23
CA GLY A 14 -1.92 -8.07 -2.55
C GLY A 14 -3.05 -9.10 -2.37
N ALA A 15 -2.67 -10.32 -1.99
CA ALA A 15 -3.65 -11.35 -1.65
C ALA A 15 -4.20 -11.14 -0.23
N GLN A 16 -5.23 -11.92 0.12
CA GLN A 16 -5.82 -11.96 1.48
C GLN A 16 -6.24 -10.56 1.95
N TRP A 17 -7.25 -10.01 1.28
CA TRP A 17 -7.76 -8.65 1.54
C TRP A 17 -6.66 -7.59 1.44
N ASP A 18 -5.82 -7.69 0.40
CA ASP A 18 -4.76 -6.72 0.11
C ASP A 18 -3.65 -6.61 1.18
N THR A 19 -3.51 -7.62 2.06
CA THR A 19 -2.51 -7.59 3.14
C THR A 19 -1.26 -8.42 2.87
N ASN A 20 -1.29 -9.31 1.87
CA ASN A 20 -0.19 -10.26 1.65
C ASN A 20 0.55 -9.97 0.34
N PHE A 21 1.75 -9.38 0.46
CA PHE A 21 2.65 -9.11 -0.67
C PHE A 21 3.55 -10.29 -1.05
N LYS A 22 3.56 -11.39 -0.28
CA LYS A 22 4.40 -12.57 -0.56
C LYS A 22 4.01 -13.30 -1.83
N VAL A 23 2.82 -13.02 -2.36
CA VAL A 23 2.36 -13.54 -3.66
C VAL A 23 3.07 -12.87 -4.85
N PHE A 24 3.70 -11.71 -4.62
CA PHE A 24 4.41 -10.99 -5.64
C PHE A 24 5.87 -11.41 -5.76
N GLY A 25 6.36 -11.36 -7.00
CA GLY A 25 7.78 -11.48 -7.34
C GLY A 25 8.29 -10.19 -7.96
N THR A 26 9.30 -10.31 -8.84
CA THR A 26 9.81 -9.19 -9.63
C THR A 26 8.66 -8.49 -10.40
N PRO A 27 8.60 -7.14 -10.41
CA PRO A 27 7.62 -6.40 -11.19
C PRO A 27 7.63 -6.83 -12.65
N PHE A 28 6.45 -7.05 -13.22
CA PHE A 28 6.33 -7.50 -14.60
C PHE A 28 6.33 -6.36 -15.64
N ASP A 29 6.25 -5.11 -15.17
CA ASP A 29 6.08 -3.89 -15.99
C ASP A 29 6.68 -2.69 -15.22
N ASP A 30 7.11 -1.65 -15.92
CA ASP A 30 7.76 -0.46 -15.35
C ASP A 30 6.76 0.60 -14.84
N LYS A 31 5.48 0.46 -15.18
CA LYS A 31 4.39 1.38 -14.80
C LYS A 31 3.38 0.70 -13.90
N VAL A 32 3.89 0.00 -12.89
CA VAL A 32 3.09 -0.58 -11.81
C VAL A 32 3.38 0.11 -10.49
N ALA A 33 2.35 0.22 -9.67
CA ALA A 33 2.44 0.54 -8.26
C ALA A 33 1.76 -0.57 -7.47
N TYR A 34 2.16 -0.79 -6.23
CA TYR A 34 1.56 -1.81 -5.39
C TYR A 34 0.69 -1.17 -4.31
N THR A 35 -0.47 -1.75 -4.06
CA THR A 35 -1.40 -1.26 -3.04
C THR A 35 -1.58 -2.30 -1.95
N PHE A 36 -1.70 -1.82 -0.71
CA PHE A 36 -2.05 -2.64 0.44
C PHE A 36 -3.18 -2.01 1.25
N HIS A 37 -3.92 -2.85 1.99
CA HIS A 37 -4.91 -2.42 2.97
C HIS A 37 -4.44 -2.74 4.39
N LYS A 38 -4.76 -1.88 5.38
CA LYS A 38 -4.49 -2.16 6.80
C LYS A 38 -5.59 -1.64 7.72
N TYR A 39 -6.04 -2.52 8.60
CA TYR A 39 -7.07 -2.23 9.60
C TYR A 39 -6.67 -2.84 10.95
N TRP A 40 -7.26 -2.32 12.04
CA TRP A 40 -7.21 -2.88 13.40
C TRP A 40 -5.84 -3.41 13.83
N MET A 41 -4.84 -2.54 13.78
CA MET A 41 -3.45 -2.86 14.09
C MET A 41 -2.85 -1.78 14.99
N ASP A 42 -1.78 -2.12 15.71
CA ASP A 42 -1.00 -1.14 16.45
C ASP A 42 -0.19 -0.27 15.48
N VAL A 43 -0.37 1.05 15.56
CA VAL A 43 0.32 1.99 14.67
C VAL A 43 1.81 2.05 15.04
N ASN A 44 2.61 1.24 14.37
CA ASN A 44 4.06 1.20 14.54
C ASN A 44 4.75 0.77 13.24
N GLN A 45 6.06 0.98 13.18
CA GLN A 45 6.88 0.67 12.00
C GLN A 45 6.74 -0.79 11.54
N GLN A 46 6.68 -1.73 12.49
CA GLN A 46 6.57 -3.16 12.18
C GLN A 46 5.29 -3.50 11.41
N ALA A 47 4.20 -2.78 11.66
CA ALA A 47 2.90 -3.02 11.03
C ALA A 47 2.91 -2.80 9.50
N ILE A 48 3.88 -2.04 8.97
CA ILE A 48 4.02 -1.76 7.54
C ILE A 48 5.34 -2.25 6.94
N GLN A 49 6.21 -2.87 7.76
CA GLN A 49 7.59 -3.15 7.36
C GLN A 49 7.67 -4.10 6.14
N GLU A 50 6.77 -5.08 6.04
CA GLU A 50 6.77 -6.01 4.91
C GLU A 50 6.57 -5.31 3.55
N TYR A 51 5.78 -4.24 3.52
CA TYR A 51 5.52 -3.46 2.31
C TYR A 51 6.70 -2.57 1.95
N LEU A 52 7.39 -2.02 2.96
CA LEU A 52 8.61 -1.24 2.79
C LEU A 52 9.76 -2.12 2.28
N ASP A 53 9.91 -3.31 2.86
CA ASP A 53 10.92 -4.27 2.43
C ASP A 53 10.67 -4.68 0.97
N PHE A 54 9.41 -4.88 0.58
CA PHE A 54 9.04 -5.16 -0.80
C PHE A 54 9.35 -3.99 -1.73
N ARG A 55 8.97 -2.75 -1.35
CA ARG A 55 9.29 -1.52 -2.07
C ARG A 55 10.78 -1.41 -2.32
N ASP A 56 11.58 -1.56 -1.28
CA ASP A 56 13.02 -1.29 -1.34
C ASP A 56 13.74 -2.40 -2.13
N LYS A 57 13.31 -3.66 -1.97
CA LYS A 57 13.85 -4.80 -2.71
C LYS A 57 13.60 -4.69 -4.22
N HIS A 58 12.41 -4.24 -4.61
CA HIS A 58 12.00 -4.19 -6.02
C HIS A 58 12.08 -2.80 -6.65
N ASN A 59 12.42 -1.78 -5.85
CA ASN A 59 12.45 -0.37 -6.24
C ASN A 59 11.16 0.10 -6.93
N VAL A 60 10.01 -0.13 -6.29
CA VAL A 60 8.67 0.16 -6.84
C VAL A 60 7.79 0.98 -5.90
N PRO A 61 6.89 1.85 -6.39
CA PRO A 61 5.99 2.60 -5.54
C PRO A 61 5.04 1.68 -4.76
N VAL A 62 4.76 2.06 -3.51
CA VAL A 62 3.74 1.43 -2.67
C VAL A 62 2.77 2.51 -2.17
N TRP A 63 1.48 2.18 -2.14
CA TRP A 63 0.38 3.05 -1.73
C TRP A 63 -0.51 2.31 -0.73
N MET A 64 -0.97 3.00 0.32
CA MET A 64 -2.00 2.47 1.20
C MET A 64 -3.36 2.79 0.59
N GLY A 65 -3.97 1.81 -0.08
CA GLY A 65 -5.19 2.00 -0.86
C GLY A 65 -6.45 2.06 0.00
N GLU A 66 -6.42 1.44 1.17
CA GLU A 66 -7.58 1.36 2.07
C GLU A 66 -7.19 1.14 3.54
N SER A 67 -7.74 1.97 4.41
CA SER A 67 -7.66 1.86 5.86
C SER A 67 -8.79 2.66 6.49
N GLY A 68 -9.07 2.46 7.78
CA GLY A 68 -10.10 3.21 8.48
C GLY A 68 -10.62 2.48 9.71
N GLU A 69 -11.89 2.76 10.04
CA GLU A 69 -12.67 2.08 11.08
C GLU A 69 -11.99 2.07 12.45
N ASN A 70 -11.49 3.23 12.87
CA ASN A 70 -10.81 3.44 14.15
C ASN A 70 -11.01 4.88 14.66
N THR A 71 -10.39 5.23 15.79
CA THR A 71 -10.49 6.59 16.36
C THR A 71 -9.70 7.60 15.54
N ASP A 72 -10.03 8.90 15.68
CA ASP A 72 -9.33 9.99 15.02
C ASP A 72 -7.83 10.03 15.37
N GLU A 73 -7.47 9.69 16.61
CA GLU A 73 -6.09 9.62 17.07
C GLU A 73 -5.33 8.49 16.37
N TRP A 74 -5.99 7.35 16.16
CA TRP A 74 -5.41 6.23 15.42
C TRP A 74 -5.18 6.61 13.96
N ILE A 75 -6.18 7.21 13.31
CA ILE A 75 -6.11 7.67 11.91
C ILE A 75 -5.00 8.70 11.75
N GLY A 76 -4.95 9.71 12.63
CA GLY A 76 -3.91 10.74 12.63
C GLY A 76 -2.51 10.16 12.81
N SER A 77 -2.36 9.16 13.68
CA SER A 77 -1.10 8.48 13.93
C SER A 77 -0.68 7.62 12.72
N PHE A 78 -1.62 6.88 12.12
CA PHE A 78 -1.30 6.02 10.98
C PHE A 78 -0.96 6.84 9.73
N ARG A 79 -1.71 7.91 9.47
CA ARG A 79 -1.39 8.90 8.44
C ARG A 79 0.05 9.42 8.58
N THR A 80 0.43 9.81 9.80
CA THR A 80 1.77 10.33 10.09
C THR A 80 2.85 9.27 9.85
N LEU A 81 2.61 8.01 10.27
CA LEU A 81 3.54 6.90 10.02
C LEU A 81 3.75 6.64 8.51
N LEU A 82 2.68 6.70 7.71
CA LEU A 82 2.75 6.52 6.26
C LEU A 82 3.54 7.67 5.61
N GLU A 83 3.27 8.92 5.99
CA GLU A 83 3.99 10.10 5.48
C GLU A 83 5.48 10.09 5.84
N LEU A 84 5.84 9.69 7.07
CA LEU A 84 7.24 9.53 7.49
C LEU A 84 7.99 8.51 6.61
N ASN A 85 7.28 7.51 6.08
CA ASN A 85 7.83 6.51 5.19
C ASN A 85 7.62 6.83 3.70
N ASN A 86 7.16 8.03 3.34
CA ASN A 86 6.82 8.44 1.97
C ASN A 86 5.80 7.51 1.27
N ILE A 87 4.79 7.05 2.01
CA ILE A 87 3.67 6.28 1.47
C ILE A 87 2.44 7.20 1.38
N GLY A 88 1.88 7.33 0.16
CA GLY A 88 0.58 7.95 -0.04
C GLY A 88 -0.54 7.08 0.51
N TRP A 89 -1.70 7.67 0.81
CA TRP A 89 -2.78 6.98 1.52
C TRP A 89 -4.16 7.38 1.02
N CYS A 90 -5.14 6.47 1.18
CA CYS A 90 -6.56 6.71 0.96
C CYS A 90 -7.36 6.02 2.07
N PHE A 91 -8.00 6.81 2.93
CA PHE A 91 -8.87 6.28 3.99
C PHE A 91 -10.26 6.00 3.42
N TRP A 92 -10.81 4.86 3.82
CA TRP A 92 -12.12 4.38 3.43
C TRP A 92 -13.11 4.46 4.60
N PRO A 93 -14.40 4.67 4.31
CA PRO A 93 -14.96 5.27 3.10
C PRO A 93 -15.13 6.79 3.28
N TYR A 94 -15.65 7.46 2.24
CA TYR A 94 -16.20 8.81 2.42
C TYR A 94 -17.43 8.83 3.35
N LYS A 95 -18.21 7.74 3.39
CA LYS A 95 -19.42 7.57 4.21
C LYS A 95 -19.58 6.13 4.66
#